data_AF-A0A4Y2F2X5-F1
#
_entry.id   AF-A0A4Y2F2X5-F1
#
_cell.length_a   1.000
_cell.length_b   1.000
_cell.length_c   1.000
_cell.angle_alpha   90.00
_cell.angle_beta   90.00
_cell.angle_gamma   90.00
#
_symmetry.space_group_name_H-M   'P 1'
#
loop_
_entity.id
_entity.type
_entity.pdbx_description
1 polymer ?
#
loop_
_entity_poly.entity_id
_entity_poly.type
_entity_poly.pdbx_seq_one_letter_code
_entity_poly.pdbx_strand_id
1 'polypeptide(L)'
;MAGYQDLSNFERGFIVGAREMRHSISEVAMKFGYSHTAISRVYYEYRVSGKTSNLRHRRDQKKTLKEHDLKRVRRATLPQIAADINAATLRNMSVQNVERTIIDMVDSCTVVDCTAHSFRPLSHYTV
;
A
#
# COMPACT_ATOMS: atom_id res chain seq x y z
N MET A 1 -0.58 27.11 -17.86
CA MET A 1 0.51 26.40 -17.15
C MET A 1 -0.11 25.74 -15.93
N ALA A 2 0.17 24.46 -15.70
CA ALA A 2 -0.30 23.75 -14.51
C ALA A 2 0.15 24.51 -13.24
N GLY A 3 -0.79 24.72 -12.31
CA GLY A 3 -0.51 25.44 -11.07
C GLY A 3 0.36 24.60 -10.14
N TYR A 4 1.00 25.24 -9.16
CA TYR A 4 1.83 24.56 -8.14
C TYR A 4 1.08 23.42 -7.39
N GLN A 5 -0.26 23.51 -7.28
CA GLN A 5 -1.09 22.46 -6.67
C GLN A 5 -1.29 21.24 -7.57
N ASP A 6 -1.10 21.41 -8.88
CA ASP A 6 -1.30 20.37 -9.89
C ASP A 6 -0.03 19.55 -10.12
N LEU A 7 1.09 19.94 -9.49
CA LEU A 7 2.34 19.18 -9.56
C LEU A 7 2.19 17.85 -8.83
N SER A 8 2.37 16.77 -9.59
CA SER A 8 2.45 15.41 -9.07
C SER A 8 3.66 15.25 -8.14
N ASN A 9 3.62 14.22 -7.28
CA ASN A 9 4.75 13.90 -6.41
C ASN A 9 6.03 13.60 -7.20
N PHE A 10 5.89 13.05 -8.41
CA PHE A 10 7.02 12.79 -9.31
C PHE A 10 7.66 14.10 -9.78
N GLU A 11 6.86 15.04 -10.32
CA GLU A 11 7.36 16.34 -10.78
C GLU A 11 7.98 17.16 -9.63
N ARG A 12 7.41 17.07 -8.42
CA ARG A 12 8.00 17.68 -7.23
C ARG A 12 9.35 17.08 -6.87
N GLY A 13 9.45 15.75 -6.88
CA GLY A 13 10.71 15.04 -6.67
C GLY A 13 11.75 15.44 -7.71
N PHE A 14 11.33 15.57 -8.96
CA PHE A 14 12.20 16.01 -10.06
C PHE A 14 12.75 17.42 -9.85
N ILE A 15 11.89 18.39 -9.51
CA ILE A 15 12.31 19.76 -9.21
C ILE A 15 13.32 19.80 -8.06
N VAL A 16 13.09 19.01 -7.00
CA VAL A 16 14.00 18.93 -5.86
C VAL A 16 15.34 18.33 -6.27
N GLY A 17 15.34 17.21 -6.99
CA GLY A 17 16.57 16.58 -7.49
C GLY A 17 17.40 17.52 -8.36
N ALA A 18 16.78 18.24 -9.28
CA ALA A 18 17.48 19.22 -10.12
C ALA A 18 18.14 20.34 -9.28
N ARG A 19 17.48 20.79 -8.21
CA ARG A 19 18.02 21.82 -7.31
C ARG A 19 19.11 21.29 -6.37
N GLU A 20 19.03 20.04 -5.95
CA GLU A 20 20.12 19.40 -5.21
C GLU A 20 21.37 19.22 -6.06
N MET A 21 21.19 18.93 -7.36
CA MET A 21 22.26 18.97 -8.38
C MET A 21 22.73 20.41 -8.71
N ARG A 22 22.32 21.41 -7.93
CA ARG A 22 22.73 22.83 -8.04
C ARG A 22 22.33 23.54 -9.34
N HIS A 23 21.40 22.99 -10.13
CA HIS A 23 20.86 23.69 -11.29
C HIS A 23 20.14 24.98 -10.88
N SER A 24 20.26 26.02 -11.71
CA SER A 24 19.60 27.29 -11.45
C SER A 24 18.08 27.18 -11.64
N ILE A 25 17.31 28.05 -10.97
CA ILE A 25 15.84 28.05 -11.11
C ILE A 25 15.45 28.32 -12.57
N SER A 26 16.14 29.24 -13.23
CA SER A 26 15.91 29.58 -14.64
C SER A 26 16.23 28.41 -15.57
N GLU A 27 17.31 27.67 -15.32
CA GLU A 27 17.67 26.49 -16.11
C GLU A 27 16.59 25.39 -16.02
N VAL A 28 16.10 25.11 -14.81
CA VAL A 28 15.02 24.13 -14.59
C VAL A 28 13.71 24.61 -15.22
N ALA A 29 13.40 25.91 -15.12
CA ALA A 29 12.22 26.49 -15.73
C ALA A 29 12.25 26.37 -17.26
N MET A 30 13.38 26.69 -17.90
CA MET A 30 13.53 26.62 -19.35
C MET A 30 13.54 25.18 -19.87
N LYS A 31 14.24 24.27 -19.20
CA LYS A 31 14.37 22.88 -19.66
C LYS A 31 13.07 22.09 -19.54
N PHE A 32 12.27 22.34 -18.51
CA PHE A 32 11.12 21.50 -18.15
C PHE A 32 9.78 22.24 -18.23
N GLY A 33 9.78 23.53 -18.59
CA GLY A 33 8.56 24.31 -18.78
C GLY A 33 7.81 24.65 -17.49
N TYR A 34 8.44 24.49 -16.33
CA TYR A 34 7.84 24.88 -15.06
C TYR A 34 7.95 26.38 -14.84
N SER A 35 6.97 26.96 -14.13
CA SER A 35 7.07 28.36 -13.71
C SER A 35 8.14 28.53 -12.62
N HIS A 36 8.85 29.66 -12.65
CA HIS A 36 9.83 30.01 -11.61
C HIS A 36 9.21 30.00 -10.21
N THR A 37 7.95 30.42 -10.08
CA THR A 37 7.22 30.46 -8.81
C THR A 37 6.90 29.05 -8.30
N ALA A 38 6.51 28.12 -9.17
CA ALA A 38 6.30 26.73 -8.78
C ALA A 38 7.59 26.06 -8.31
N ILE A 39 8.69 26.23 -9.05
CA ILE A 39 10.00 25.70 -8.67
C ILE A 39 10.46 26.25 -7.32
N SER A 40 10.39 27.58 -7.15
CA SER A 40 10.82 28.24 -5.92
C SER A 40 10.03 27.77 -4.71
N ARG A 41 8.71 27.60 -4.88
CA ARG A 41 7.81 27.18 -3.80
C ARG A 41 8.02 25.72 -3.40
N VAL A 42 8.15 24.81 -4.39
CA VAL A 42 8.46 23.39 -4.13
C VAL A 42 9.80 23.27 -3.41
N TYR A 43 10.83 23.98 -3.87
CA TYR A 43 12.13 23.91 -3.25
C TYR A 43 12.15 24.51 -1.83
N TYR A 44 11.42 25.60 -1.59
CA TYR A 44 11.26 26.17 -0.25
C TYR A 44 10.57 25.19 0.71
N GLU A 45 9.46 24.59 0.29
CA GLU A 45 8.73 23.60 1.10
C GLU A 45 9.58 22.36 1.40
N TYR A 46 10.37 21.92 0.42
CA TYR A 46 11.34 20.85 0.62
C TYR A 46 12.41 21.26 1.65
N ARG A 47 12.99 22.46 1.55
CA ARG A 47 13.99 22.94 2.53
C ARG A 47 13.45 23.04 3.95
N VAL A 48 12.17 23.35 4.12
CA VAL A 48 11.54 23.47 5.44
C VAL A 48 11.09 22.12 6.00
N SER A 49 10.47 21.27 5.17
CA SER A 49 9.82 20.04 5.62
C SER A 49 10.63 18.76 5.40
N GLY A 50 11.65 18.81 4.53
CA GLY A 50 12.39 17.64 4.04
C GLY A 50 11.58 16.70 3.16
N LYS A 51 10.35 17.08 2.77
CA LYS A 51 9.42 16.21 2.03
C LYS A 51 9.16 16.75 0.64
N THR A 52 9.14 15.86 -0.34
CA THR A 52 8.80 16.15 -1.73
C THR A 52 7.31 15.93 -2.03
N SER A 53 6.65 15.09 -1.23
CA SER A 53 5.22 14.82 -1.38
C SER A 53 4.37 15.90 -0.74
N ASN A 54 3.29 16.25 -1.42
CA ASN A 54 2.37 17.30 -0.99
C ASN A 54 1.15 16.74 -0.25
N LEU A 55 1.28 15.60 0.44
CA LEU A 55 0.18 14.98 1.19
C LEU A 55 -0.35 15.97 2.23
N ARG A 56 -1.20 16.89 1.78
CA ARG A 56 -2.08 17.66 2.61
C ARG A 56 -2.90 16.60 3.26
N HIS A 57 -2.76 16.52 4.57
CA HIS A 57 -3.64 15.78 5.44
C HIS A 57 -5.03 16.39 5.29
N ARG A 58 -5.70 16.11 4.17
CA ARG A 58 -7.14 16.21 4.06
C ARG A 58 -7.62 15.01 4.88
N ARG A 59 -7.45 15.14 6.20
CA ARG A 59 -8.09 14.29 7.18
C ARG A 59 -9.55 14.48 6.85
N ASP A 60 -10.15 13.51 6.17
CA ASP A 60 -11.58 13.49 5.94
C ASP A 60 -12.21 13.91 7.25
N GLN A 61 -12.99 14.99 7.21
CA GLN A 61 -13.59 15.58 8.38
C GLN A 61 -14.53 14.52 8.95
N LYS A 62 -13.99 13.68 9.83
CA LYS A 62 -14.68 12.55 10.42
C LYS A 62 -15.79 13.18 11.24
N LYS A 63 -17.01 13.19 10.69
CA LYS A 63 -18.19 13.63 11.43
C LYS A 63 -18.20 12.79 12.70
N THR A 64 -17.93 13.45 13.82
CA THR A 64 -17.89 12.83 15.14
C THR A 64 -19.30 12.35 15.44
N LEU A 65 -19.59 11.10 15.07
CA LEU A 65 -20.72 10.38 15.64
C LEU A 65 -20.47 10.36 17.15
N LYS A 66 -21.42 10.87 17.92
CA LYS A 66 -21.30 10.89 19.38
C LYS A 66 -21.13 9.45 19.85
N GLU A 67 -20.39 9.26 20.93
CA GLU A 67 -20.11 7.92 21.45
C GLU A 67 -21.39 7.09 21.70
N HIS A 68 -22.49 7.77 22.05
CA HIS A 68 -23.81 7.18 22.17
C HIS A 68 -24.34 6.58 20.85
N ASP A 69 -24.18 7.29 19.73
CA ASP A 69 -24.66 6.84 18.42
C ASP A 69 -23.85 5.64 17.94
N LEU A 70 -22.53 5.64 18.16
CA LEU A 70 -21.67 4.50 17.86
C LEU A 70 -22.00 3.28 18.73
N LYS A 71 -22.29 3.48 20.04
CA LYS A 71 -22.72 2.39 20.94
C LYS A 71 -24.05 1.78 20.49
N ARG A 72 -24.98 2.61 20.01
CA ARG A 72 -26.29 2.13 19.50
C ARG A 72 -26.13 1.32 18.22
N VAL A 73 -25.33 1.81 17.27
CA VAL A 73 -25.03 1.08 16.02
C VAL A 73 -24.30 -0.23 16.32
N ARG A 74 -23.29 -0.22 17.19
CA ARG A 74 -22.57 -1.44 17.60
C ARG A 74 -23.50 -2.47 18.24
N ARG A 75 -24.39 -2.08 19.14
CA ARG A 75 -25.37 -3.00 19.76
C ARG A 75 -26.34 -3.60 18.74
N ALA A 76 -26.72 -2.84 17.71
CA ALA A 76 -27.64 -3.31 16.68
C ALA A 76 -26.98 -4.24 15.65
N THR A 77 -25.75 -3.92 15.21
CA THR A 77 -25.13 -4.59 14.05
C THR A 77 -24.18 -5.72 14.45
N LEU A 78 -23.54 -5.66 15.61
CA LEU A 78 -22.57 -6.69 16.03
C LEU A 78 -23.17 -8.10 16.17
N PRO A 79 -24.39 -8.29 16.72
CA PRO A 79 -24.99 -9.62 16.82
C PRO A 79 -25.27 -10.23 15.45
N GLN A 80 -25.70 -9.43 14.48
CA GLN A 80 -25.96 -9.87 13.11
C GLN A 80 -24.66 -10.33 12.43
N ILE A 81 -23.58 -9.53 12.53
CA ILE A 81 -22.26 -9.88 11.99
C ILE A 81 -21.72 -11.17 12.64
N ALA A 82 -21.85 -11.31 13.97
CA ALA A 82 -21.40 -12.49 14.67
C ALA A 82 -22.18 -13.75 14.23
N ALA A 83 -23.50 -13.65 14.05
CA ALA A 83 -24.33 -14.73 13.55
C ALA A 83 -23.96 -15.10 12.10
N ASP A 84 -23.73 -14.12 11.24
CA ASP A 84 -23.38 -14.34 9.83
C ASP A 84 -22.00 -15.00 9.69
N ILE A 85 -21.03 -14.61 10.51
CA ILE A 85 -19.70 -15.26 10.56
C ILE A 85 -19.84 -16.71 11.02
N ASN A 86 -20.57 -16.96 12.11
CA ASN A 86 -20.75 -18.32 12.62
C ASN A 86 -21.51 -19.21 11.62
N ALA A 87 -22.52 -18.67 10.93
CA ALA A 87 -23.24 -19.38 9.89
C ALA A 87 -22.38 -19.64 8.64
N ALA A 88 -21.50 -18.70 8.27
CA ALA A 88 -20.54 -18.89 7.19
C ALA A 88 -19.47 -19.94 7.55
N THR A 89 -18.98 -19.96 8.80
CA THR A 89 -18.04 -20.97 9.29
C THR A 89 -18.64 -22.38 9.28
N LEU A 90 -19.93 -22.53 9.64
CA LEU A 90 -20.64 -23.82 9.59
C LEU A 90 -20.97 -24.29 8.16
N ARG A 91 -21.13 -23.36 7.20
CA ARG A 91 -21.37 -23.71 5.78
C ARG A 91 -20.10 -24.13 5.05
N ASN A 92 -18.94 -23.66 5.48
CA ASN A 92 -17.68 -23.84 4.73
C ASN A 92 -16.86 -25.06 5.18
N MET A 93 -17.15 -25.66 6.35
CA MET A 93 -16.44 -26.85 6.81
C MET A 93 -17.42 -27.93 7.29
N SER A 94 -17.76 -28.87 6.41
CA SER A 94 -18.25 -30.17 6.88
C SER A 94 -17.04 -31.04 7.22
N VAL A 95 -17.08 -31.76 8.34
CA VAL A 95 -16.03 -32.74 8.73
C VAL A 95 -15.73 -33.71 7.57
N GLN A 96 -16.76 -34.05 6.79
CA GLN A 96 -16.64 -34.92 5.61
C GLN A 96 -15.81 -34.30 4.48
N ASN A 97 -15.73 -32.96 4.37
CA ASN A 97 -14.86 -32.30 3.38
C ASN A 97 -13.39 -32.37 3.81
N VAL A 98 -13.13 -32.22 5.11
CA VAL A 98 -11.77 -32.33 5.68
C VAL A 98 -11.28 -33.79 5.57
N GLU A 99 -12.12 -34.76 5.92
CA GLU A 99 -11.78 -36.20 5.78
C GLU A 99 -11.52 -36.61 4.33
N ARG A 100 -12.34 -36.15 3.37
CA ARG A 100 -12.10 -36.42 1.94
C ARG A 100 -10.79 -35.82 1.43
N THR A 101 -10.44 -34.61 1.86
CA THR A 101 -9.21 -33.95 1.43
C THR A 101 -7.99 -34.68 2.00
N ILE A 102 -8.08 -35.17 3.24
CA ILE A 102 -7.00 -35.96 3.86
C ILE A 102 -6.81 -37.30 3.15
N ILE A 103 -7.89 -38.00 2.79
CA ILE A 103 -7.80 -39.28 2.07
C ILE A 103 -7.23 -39.11 0.65
N ASP A 104 -7.70 -38.10 -0.11
CA ASP A 104 -7.18 -37.80 -1.46
C ASP A 104 -5.68 -37.49 -1.46
N MET A 105 -5.20 -36.77 -0.45
CA MET A 105 -3.78 -36.46 -0.30
C MET A 105 -2.94 -37.69 0.06
N VAL A 106 -3.49 -38.64 0.82
CA VAL A 106 -2.79 -39.87 1.21
C VAL A 106 -2.72 -40.86 0.05
N ASP A 107 -3.79 -41.02 -0.73
CA ASP A 107 -3.81 -41.92 -1.89
C ASP A 107 -2.87 -41.43 -2.99
N SER A 108 -2.74 -40.11 -3.19
CA SER A 108 -1.82 -39.53 -4.18
C SER A 108 -0.34 -39.58 -3.77
N CYS A 109 -0.01 -39.75 -2.48
CA CYS A 109 1.36 -39.99 -2.01
C CYS A 109 1.85 -41.43 -2.22
N THR A 110 0.96 -42.41 -2.44
CA THR A 110 1.38 -43.82 -2.67
C THR A 110 1.86 -44.11 -4.10
N VAL A 111 1.73 -43.15 -5.03
CA VAL A 111 2.05 -43.32 -6.47
C VAL A 111 3.33 -42.59 -6.87
N VAL A 112 3.96 -41.80 -5.99
CA VAL A 112 5.11 -40.94 -6.34
C VAL A 112 6.30 -41.20 -5.42
N ASP A 113 6.78 -42.44 -5.39
CA ASP A 113 8.18 -42.73 -5.09
C ASP A 113 8.81 -43.35 -6.34
N CYS A 114 9.66 -42.56 -7.02
CA CYS A 114 10.86 -42.97 -7.76
C CYS A 114 11.19 -41.96 -8.88
N THR A 115 12.16 -41.07 -8.64
CA THR A 115 13.46 -40.98 -9.38
C THR A 115 14.11 -39.59 -9.24
N ALA A 116 15.29 -39.59 -8.59
CA ALA A 116 16.53 -38.83 -8.88
C ALA A 116 16.44 -37.36 -9.38
N HIS A 117 17.19 -36.37 -8.87
CA HIS A 117 18.61 -36.41 -8.49
C HIS A 117 19.03 -35.10 -7.77
N SER A 118 19.96 -35.24 -6.82
CA SER A 118 21.02 -34.31 -6.38
C SER A 118 20.72 -32.93 -5.74
N PHE A 119 20.80 -32.91 -4.40
CA PHE A 119 21.78 -32.17 -3.57
C PHE A 119 22.40 -30.84 -4.07
N ARG A 120 21.88 -29.69 -3.55
CA ARG A 120 22.49 -28.62 -2.68
C ARG A 120 24.04 -28.32 -2.72
N PRO A 121 24.55 -27.20 -2.13
CA PRO A 121 24.13 -25.76 -2.07
C PRO A 121 25.30 -24.70 -1.98
N LEU A 122 24.95 -23.39 -1.92
CA LEU A 122 25.55 -22.24 -1.18
C LEU A 122 26.79 -21.40 -1.68
N SER A 123 26.61 -20.06 -1.50
CA SER A 123 27.60 -18.97 -1.25
C SER A 123 28.30 -18.31 -2.46
N HIS A 124 28.56 -17.00 -2.64
CA HIS A 124 28.76 -15.78 -1.80
C HIS A 124 28.41 -14.51 -2.65
N TYR A 125 27.77 -13.46 -2.11
CA TYR A 125 28.33 -12.13 -1.70
C TYR A 125 29.24 -11.35 -2.69
N THR A 126 28.80 -10.13 -3.09
CA THR A 126 29.50 -8.85 -3.42
C THR A 126 30.71 -8.87 -4.39
N VAL A 127 30.90 -8.00 -5.41
CA VAL A 127 30.62 -6.57 -5.65
C VAL A 127 30.30 -6.38 -7.15
#